data_AF-A0A010ZL10-F1
#
_entry.id   AF-A0A010ZL10-F1
#
_cell.length_a   1.000
_cell.length_b   1.000
_cell.length_c   1.000
_cell.angle_alpha   90.00
_cell.angle_beta   90.00
_cell.angle_gamma   90.00
#
_symmetry.space_group_name_H-M   'P 1'
#
loop_
_entity.id
_entity.type
_entity.pdbx_description
1 polymer ?
#
loop_
_entity_poly.entity_id
_entity_poly.type
_entity_poly.pdbx_seq_one_letter_code
_entity_poly.pdbx_strand_id
1 'polypeptide(L)'
;MITLQPPPERDLPPGRHDTMRTEILRGIASERHRPSRGPRAFDVRRHFLPILAAAGVLAVICVSVGVIAVTRPDEKPEPAASLPPTSAPPRVVTPVPGFTDAQRSALRDSCVAATKTEKRDLPGRGDLPLARDHVRLDDMRLLNATSRRHSTVALLGNGSELVACSWGSKNYRPSMPPTGGFDYANFTEHAQWMPGVVARDHASSLDSGKEQYLQLMGRVNSEATKIQVVANPDTDKEASVTVDVVNRTYAVTLDYETYNEAAPHVRIRAIDANGKVVGEPGRDSDPRCYVDPNGTVVYGYGLKPPCAPAIPWR
;
A
#
# COMPACT_ATOMS: atom_id res chain seq x y z
N MET A 1 -7.20 -24.09 44.62
CA MET A 1 -5.91 -23.83 43.93
C MET A 1 -5.53 -25.09 43.17
N ILE A 2 -5.52 -25.05 41.84
CA ILE A 2 -5.15 -26.20 41.00
C ILE A 2 -3.74 -25.93 40.49
N THR A 3 -2.76 -26.68 40.97
CA THR A 3 -1.37 -26.65 40.49
C THR A 3 -1.28 -27.44 39.20
N LEU A 4 -1.20 -26.74 38.06
CA LEU A 4 -0.89 -27.33 36.76
C LEU A 4 0.59 -27.74 36.76
N GLN A 5 0.83 -29.00 37.09
CA GLN A 5 2.15 -29.61 36.98
C GLN A 5 2.39 -29.93 35.50
N PRO A 6 3.50 -29.47 34.89
CA PRO A 6 3.78 -29.75 33.49
C PRO A 6 3.91 -31.27 33.28
N PRO A 7 3.41 -31.79 32.14
CA PRO A 7 3.52 -33.21 31.86
C PRO A 7 5.00 -33.63 31.84
N PRO A 8 5.32 -34.83 32.35
CA PRO A 8 6.70 -35.31 32.38
C PRO A 8 7.27 -35.38 30.96
N GLU A 9 8.57 -35.07 30.83
CA GLU A 9 9.28 -35.20 29.56
C GLU A 9 9.14 -36.64 29.05
N ARG A 10 8.55 -36.78 27.86
CA ARG A 10 8.51 -38.06 27.17
C ARG A 10 9.91 -38.31 26.62
N ASP A 11 10.67 -39.15 27.31
CA ASP A 11 11.89 -39.73 26.77
C ASP A 11 11.58 -40.43 25.45
N LEU A 12 12.06 -39.84 24.36
CA LEU A 12 12.01 -40.47 23.06
C LEU A 12 13.02 -41.63 23.07
N PRO A 13 12.64 -42.82 22.56
CA PRO A 13 13.57 -43.94 22.47
C PRO A 13 14.88 -43.53 21.79
N PRO A 14 16.04 -43.94 22.31
CA PRO A 14 17.32 -43.63 21.68
C PRO A 14 17.32 -44.11 20.22
N GLY A 15 17.65 -43.21 19.29
CA GLY A 15 17.62 -43.42 17.84
C GLY A 15 16.45 -42.76 17.10
N ARG A 16 15.36 -42.36 17.75
CA ARG A 16 14.25 -41.62 17.10
C ARG A 16 14.66 -40.24 16.58
N HIS A 17 15.59 -39.58 17.27
CA HIS A 17 16.11 -38.28 16.86
C HIS A 17 16.91 -38.37 15.56
N ASP A 18 17.70 -39.41 15.39
CA ASP A 18 18.48 -39.62 14.18
C ASP A 18 17.56 -39.96 13.00
N THR A 19 16.53 -40.77 13.21
CA THR A 19 15.52 -41.05 12.17
C THR A 19 14.81 -39.78 11.71
N MET A 20 14.34 -38.95 12.65
CA MET A 20 13.69 -37.67 12.31
C MET A 20 14.65 -36.72 11.59
N ARG A 21 15.91 -36.63 12.04
CA ARG A 21 16.92 -35.78 11.39
C ARG A 21 17.22 -36.25 9.97
N THR A 22 17.30 -37.56 9.75
CA THR A 22 17.56 -38.15 8.43
C THR A 22 16.37 -37.95 7.49
N GLU A 23 15.14 -38.02 8.00
CA GLU A 23 13.91 -37.79 7.23
C GLU A 23 13.77 -36.32 6.81
N ILE A 24 14.06 -35.37 7.71
CA ILE A 24 14.07 -33.93 7.39
C ILE A 24 15.12 -33.61 6.32
N LEU A 25 16.34 -34.12 6.48
CA LEU A 25 17.42 -33.90 5.51
C LEU A 25 17.08 -34.52 4.14
N ARG A 26 16.41 -35.68 4.11
CA ARG A 26 15.92 -36.31 2.87
C ARG A 26 14.83 -35.47 2.19
N GLY A 27 13.91 -34.88 2.96
CA GLY A 27 12.89 -33.97 2.44
C GLY A 27 13.50 -32.75 1.74
N ILE A 28 14.44 -32.07 2.41
CA ILE A 28 15.13 -30.88 1.89
C ILE A 28 15.96 -31.20 0.63
N ALA A 29 16.59 -32.38 0.57
CA ALA A 29 17.35 -32.81 -0.60
C ALA A 29 16.42 -33.13 -1.79
N SER A 30 15.24 -33.70 -1.55
CA SER A 30 14.28 -34.06 -2.61
C SER A 30 13.55 -32.87 -3.24
N GLU A 31 13.36 -31.77 -2.49
CA GLU A 31 12.70 -30.57 -2.99
C GLU A 31 13.54 -29.77 -4.00
N ARG A 32 14.87 -29.88 -3.94
CA ARG A 32 15.78 -29.18 -4.87
C ARG A 32 15.85 -29.80 -6.27
N HIS A 33 15.20 -30.94 -6.52
CA HIS A 33 15.34 -31.69 -7.78
C HIS A 33 14.02 -31.97 -8.48
N ARG A 34 12.95 -31.19 -8.24
CA ARG A 34 11.81 -31.18 -9.17
C ARG A 34 12.20 -30.31 -10.38
N PRO A 35 12.49 -30.89 -11.56
CA PRO A 35 12.53 -30.11 -12.77
C PRO A 35 11.14 -29.50 -12.95
N SER A 36 11.07 -28.17 -13.00
CA SER A 36 9.88 -27.42 -13.38
C SER A 36 9.32 -28.04 -14.65
N ARG A 37 8.23 -28.82 -14.52
CA ARG A 37 7.38 -29.15 -15.66
C ARG A 37 6.88 -27.81 -16.19
N GLY A 38 7.46 -27.41 -17.31
CA GLY A 38 7.19 -26.14 -17.96
C GLY A 38 5.69 -25.95 -18.20
N PRO A 39 5.25 -24.69 -18.31
CA PRO A 39 3.87 -24.40 -18.68
C PRO A 39 3.57 -25.08 -20.02
N ARG A 40 2.50 -25.89 -20.03
CA ARG A 40 1.93 -26.44 -21.25
C ARG A 40 1.66 -25.27 -22.19
N ALA A 41 2.36 -25.28 -23.32
CA ALA A 41 2.11 -24.41 -24.45
C ALA A 41 0.64 -24.53 -24.83
N PHE A 42 -0.15 -23.50 -24.50
CA PHE A 42 -1.43 -23.29 -25.13
C PHE A 42 -1.14 -22.86 -26.57
N ASP A 43 -1.59 -23.73 -27.47
CA ASP A 43 -1.55 -23.65 -28.92
C ASP A 43 -2.31 -22.38 -29.38
N VAL A 44 -1.64 -21.24 -29.49
CA VAL A 44 -2.18 -20.03 -30.15
C VAL A 44 -1.73 -20.08 -31.62
N ARG A 45 -2.36 -20.98 -32.36
CA ARG A 45 -2.30 -21.03 -33.81
C ARG A 45 -3.22 -19.97 -34.40
N ARG A 46 -2.62 -19.15 -35.29
CA ARG A 46 -3.25 -18.32 -36.34
C ARG A 46 -3.99 -17.12 -35.74
N HIS A 47 -3.69 -15.87 -36.09
CA HIS A 47 -3.92 -15.31 -37.42
C HIS A 47 -2.78 -14.36 -37.81
N PHE A 48 -2.07 -14.73 -38.88
CA PHE A 48 -1.32 -13.78 -39.69
C PHE A 48 -2.31 -12.92 -40.48
N LEU A 49 -1.97 -11.63 -40.54
CA LEU A 49 -2.61 -10.51 -41.25
C LEU A 49 -3.03 -10.84 -42.71
N PRO A 50 -3.87 -9.97 -43.31
CA PRO A 50 -3.24 -9.09 -44.28
C PRO A 50 -3.54 -7.61 -44.03
N ILE A 51 -2.45 -6.87 -44.01
CA ILE A 51 -2.32 -5.45 -44.31
C ILE A 51 -2.81 -5.25 -45.75
N LEU A 52 -3.78 -4.35 -45.96
CA LEU A 52 -3.95 -3.53 -47.16
C LEU A 52 -5.14 -2.58 -46.93
N ALA A 53 -4.95 -1.30 -47.28
CA ALA A 53 -5.92 -0.19 -47.28
C ALA A 53 -5.91 0.76 -46.05
N ALA A 54 -4.85 1.57 -45.92
CA ALA A 54 -4.94 2.90 -45.29
C ALA A 54 -3.83 3.85 -45.75
N ALA A 55 -3.45 3.82 -47.03
CA ALA A 55 -2.60 4.84 -47.64
C ALA A 55 -3.50 5.79 -48.44
N GLY A 56 -4.08 6.79 -47.78
CA GLY A 56 -4.98 7.73 -48.47
C GLY A 56 -5.54 8.92 -47.67
N VAL A 57 -5.29 9.03 -46.36
CA VAL A 57 -5.90 10.11 -45.54
C VAL A 57 -4.88 11.01 -44.81
N LEU A 58 -3.60 10.63 -44.76
CA LEU A 58 -2.58 11.42 -44.05
C LEU A 58 -2.10 12.69 -44.76
N ALA A 59 -2.41 12.88 -46.05
CA ALA A 59 -1.97 14.08 -46.79
C ALA A 59 -2.82 15.34 -46.52
N VAL A 60 -4.05 15.21 -46.01
CA VAL A 60 -4.98 16.35 -45.82
C VAL A 60 -4.83 17.00 -44.43
N ILE A 61 -4.38 16.25 -43.43
CA ILE A 61 -4.22 16.76 -42.05
C ILE A 61 -2.93 17.58 -41.89
N CYS A 62 -1.85 17.24 -42.60
CA CYS A 62 -0.61 18.01 -42.52
C CYS A 62 -0.72 19.42 -43.15
N VAL A 63 -1.59 19.63 -44.14
CA VAL A 63 -1.77 20.95 -44.77
C VAL A 63 -2.67 21.87 -43.93
N SER A 64 -3.61 21.33 -43.15
CA SER A 64 -4.52 22.12 -42.32
C SER A 64 -3.90 22.62 -41.01
N VAL A 65 -2.90 21.93 -40.45
CA VAL A 65 -2.16 22.40 -39.25
C VAL A 65 -1.15 23.51 -39.60
N GLY A 66 -0.62 23.54 -40.82
CA GLY A 66 0.35 24.55 -41.26
C GLY A 66 -0.22 25.97 -41.34
N VAL A 67 -1.52 26.14 -41.61
CA VAL A 67 -2.12 27.47 -41.81
C VAL A 67 -2.51 28.15 -40.48
N ILE A 68 -2.77 27.38 -39.41
CA ILE A 68 -3.15 27.95 -38.10
C ILE A 68 -1.91 28.42 -37.30
N ALA A 69 -0.71 27.93 -37.63
CA ALA A 69 0.52 28.28 -36.93
C ALA A 69 1.12 29.64 -37.33
N VAL A 70 0.68 30.27 -38.44
CA VAL A 70 1.33 31.46 -39.02
C VAL A 70 0.72 32.80 -38.57
N THR A 71 -0.40 32.80 -37.84
CA THR A 71 -1.10 34.05 -37.46
C THR A 71 -1.19 34.32 -35.97
N ARG A 72 -0.46 33.60 -35.10
CA ARG A 72 -0.41 33.98 -33.69
C ARG A 72 0.59 35.12 -33.49
N PRO A 73 0.15 36.32 -33.08
CA PRO A 73 1.07 37.38 -32.70
C PRO A 73 1.96 36.88 -31.57
N ASP A 74 3.25 37.13 -31.74
CA ASP A 74 4.32 36.81 -30.79
C ASP A 74 4.20 37.74 -29.57
N GLU A 75 3.20 37.50 -28.73
CA GLU A 75 3.13 38.08 -27.39
C GLU A 75 4.21 37.42 -26.54
N LYS A 76 5.39 38.03 -26.59
CA LYS A 76 6.52 37.74 -25.71
C LYS A 76 5.99 37.67 -24.27
N PRO A 77 5.98 36.49 -23.62
CA PRO A 77 5.45 36.35 -22.28
C PRO A 77 6.19 37.31 -21.37
N GLU A 78 5.47 38.32 -20.86
CA GLU A 78 5.99 39.22 -19.85
C GLU A 78 6.49 38.34 -18.70
N PRO A 79 7.78 38.45 -18.29
CA PRO A 79 8.33 37.59 -17.26
C PRO A 79 7.55 37.84 -15.97
N ALA A 80 6.64 36.90 -15.66
CA ALA A 80 5.83 36.93 -14.45
C ALA A 80 6.77 37.17 -13.29
N ALA A 81 6.63 38.34 -12.66
CA ALA A 81 7.45 38.77 -11.54
C ALA A 81 7.54 37.62 -10.54
N SER A 82 8.75 37.09 -10.37
CA SER A 82 9.01 35.94 -9.52
C SER A 82 8.70 36.37 -8.09
N LEU A 83 7.50 36.05 -7.60
CA LEU A 83 7.16 36.27 -6.21
C LEU A 83 8.19 35.52 -5.35
N PRO A 84 8.75 36.16 -4.31
CA PRO A 84 9.67 35.46 -3.41
C PRO A 84 8.98 34.20 -2.89
N PRO A 85 9.69 33.07 -2.79
CA PRO A 85 9.12 31.82 -2.32
C PRO A 85 8.55 32.04 -0.92
N THR A 86 7.23 32.11 -0.81
CA THR A 86 6.54 32.20 0.48
C THR A 86 6.88 30.93 1.25
N SER A 87 7.76 31.07 2.24
CA SER A 87 8.07 30.00 3.18
C SER A 87 6.77 29.62 3.89
N ALA A 88 6.20 28.47 3.53
CA ALA A 88 4.99 27.98 4.17
C ALA A 88 5.27 27.81 5.68
N PRO A 89 4.34 28.20 6.57
CA PRO A 89 4.55 28.08 8.00
C PRO A 89 4.88 26.63 8.39
N PRO A 90 5.75 26.42 9.40
CA PRO A 90 6.10 25.08 9.84
C PRO A 90 4.84 24.33 10.27
N ARG A 91 4.53 23.23 9.57
CA ARG A 91 3.37 22.40 9.91
C ARG A 91 3.61 21.75 11.27
N VAL A 92 2.75 22.08 12.24
CA VAL A 92 2.70 21.40 13.53
C VAL A 92 2.26 19.96 13.30
N VAL A 93 3.13 19.00 13.63
CA VAL A 93 2.83 17.57 13.54
C VAL A 93 2.34 17.12 14.91
N THR A 94 1.12 16.60 14.97
CA THR A 94 0.58 16.01 16.20
C THR A 94 1.40 14.78 16.56
N PRO A 95 1.83 14.61 17.83
CA PRO A 95 2.53 13.42 18.27
C PRO A 95 1.72 12.15 17.96
N VAL A 96 2.39 11.09 17.50
CA VAL A 96 1.76 9.80 17.26
C VAL A 96 1.47 9.13 18.61
N PRO A 97 0.20 8.82 18.95
CA PRO A 97 -0.15 8.24 20.23
C PRO A 97 0.57 6.91 20.48
N GLY A 98 0.99 6.68 21.73
CA GLY A 98 1.65 5.43 22.13
C GLY A 98 3.14 5.33 21.81
N PHE A 99 3.77 6.38 21.24
CA PHE A 99 5.21 6.39 20.94
C PHE A 99 5.89 7.64 21.48
N THR A 100 7.01 7.45 22.17
CA THR A 100 7.92 8.54 22.57
C THR A 100 8.64 9.13 21.35
N ASP A 101 9.17 10.34 21.49
CA ASP A 101 9.91 11.03 20.42
C ASP A 101 11.08 10.17 19.90
N ALA A 102 11.81 9.52 20.81
CA ALA A 102 12.89 8.60 20.47
C ALA A 102 12.39 7.38 19.68
N GLN A 103 11.25 6.79 20.07
CA GLN A 103 10.65 5.68 19.34
C GLN A 103 10.15 6.11 17.94
N ARG A 104 9.58 7.32 17.81
CA ARG A 104 9.13 7.86 16.53
C ARG A 104 10.29 8.07 15.56
N SER A 105 11.40 8.62 16.04
CA SER A 105 12.62 8.77 15.24
C SER A 105 13.20 7.41 14.84
N ALA A 106 13.27 6.46 15.78
CA ALA A 106 13.75 5.11 15.49
C ALA A 106 12.87 4.38 14.44
N LEU A 107 11.54 4.48 14.53
CA LEU A 107 10.63 3.91 13.53
C LEU A 107 10.85 4.51 12.14
N ARG A 108 10.98 5.85 12.07
CA ARG A 108 11.28 6.55 10.81
C ARG A 108 12.59 6.05 10.23
N ASP A 109 13.66 6.06 11.02
CA ASP A 109 15.01 5.74 10.54
C ASP A 109 15.13 4.27 10.10
N SER A 110 14.54 3.35 10.87
CA SER A 110 14.46 1.94 10.48
C SER A 110 13.68 1.72 9.19
N CYS A 111 12.56 2.44 9.00
CA CYS A 111 11.76 2.36 7.78
C CYS A 111 12.54 2.89 6.57
N VAL A 112 13.12 4.08 6.68
CA VAL A 112 13.96 4.69 5.63
C VAL A 112 15.13 3.79 5.26
N ALA A 113 15.87 3.27 6.24
CA ALA A 113 17.01 2.40 6.01
C ALA A 113 16.59 1.12 5.25
N ALA A 114 15.49 0.49 5.67
CA ALA A 114 14.99 -0.70 5.01
C ALA A 114 14.56 -0.43 3.57
N THR A 115 13.83 0.67 3.31
CA THR A 115 13.45 1.07 1.95
C THR A 115 14.68 1.32 1.08
N LYS A 116 15.73 1.99 1.58
CA LYS A 116 16.99 2.18 0.83
C LYS A 116 17.62 0.85 0.42
N THR A 117 17.55 -0.16 1.28
CA THR A 117 18.16 -1.48 1.06
C THR A 117 17.25 -2.50 0.38
N GLU A 118 16.03 -2.11 -0.01
CA GLU A 118 15.06 -3.01 -0.65
C GLU A 118 15.67 -3.68 -1.89
N LYS A 119 15.49 -5.00 -2.02
CA LYS A 119 16.02 -5.79 -3.14
C LYS A 119 14.87 -6.26 -4.02
N ARG A 120 15.12 -6.31 -5.34
CA ARG A 120 14.14 -6.77 -6.34
C ARG A 120 13.86 -8.27 -6.26
N ASP A 121 14.72 -9.05 -5.61
CA ASP A 121 14.76 -10.52 -5.68
C ASP A 121 13.67 -11.25 -4.85
N LEU A 122 12.51 -10.64 -4.58
CA LEU A 122 11.40 -11.37 -3.98
C LEU A 122 10.72 -12.23 -5.07
N PRO A 123 10.78 -13.58 -4.97
CA PRO A 123 10.18 -14.46 -5.99
C PRO A 123 8.69 -14.16 -6.15
N GLY A 124 8.24 -13.90 -7.38
CA GLY A 124 6.83 -13.69 -7.70
C GLY A 124 6.34 -12.23 -7.65
N ARG A 125 7.16 -11.27 -7.23
CA ARG A 125 6.95 -9.85 -7.58
C ARG A 125 7.72 -9.63 -8.89
N GLY A 126 7.04 -9.34 -10.00
CA GLY A 126 7.70 -9.08 -11.29
C GLY A 126 8.61 -7.85 -11.25
N ASP A 127 8.90 -7.24 -12.41
CA ASP A 127 9.60 -5.94 -12.51
C ASP A 127 8.74 -4.75 -11.99
N LEU A 128 8.10 -4.92 -10.84
CA LEU A 128 7.51 -3.80 -10.12
C LEU A 128 8.65 -2.86 -9.68
N PRO A 129 8.51 -1.55 -9.89
CA PRO A 129 9.51 -0.63 -9.42
C PRO A 129 9.63 -0.70 -7.89
N LEU A 130 10.81 -0.44 -7.36
CA LEU A 130 11.03 -0.43 -5.91
C LEU A 130 10.68 0.94 -5.37
N ALA A 131 10.19 1.03 -4.13
CA ALA A 131 9.83 2.32 -3.53
C ALA A 131 11.03 3.29 -3.51
N ARG A 132 12.24 2.77 -3.29
CA ARG A 132 13.47 3.58 -3.31
C ARG A 132 13.75 4.28 -4.64
N ASP A 133 13.20 3.78 -5.75
CA ASP A 133 13.45 4.32 -7.08
C ASP A 133 12.54 5.53 -7.38
N HIS A 134 11.47 5.74 -6.58
CA HIS A 134 10.44 6.76 -6.83
C HIS A 134 10.18 7.68 -5.64
N VAL A 135 10.90 7.51 -4.55
CA VAL A 135 10.62 8.20 -3.29
C VAL A 135 11.88 8.85 -2.72
N ARG A 136 11.76 10.12 -2.34
CA ARG A 136 12.79 10.91 -1.67
C ARG A 136 12.74 10.64 -0.16
N LEU A 137 13.55 9.69 0.26
CA LEU A 137 13.51 9.14 1.62
C LEU A 137 14.08 10.09 2.69
N ASP A 138 14.96 11.03 2.34
CA ASP A 138 15.66 11.87 3.31
C ASP A 138 14.72 12.91 3.98
N ASP A 139 13.63 13.27 3.32
CA ASP A 139 12.64 14.23 3.82
C ASP A 139 11.43 13.57 4.51
N MET A 140 11.47 12.25 4.68
CA MET A 140 10.35 11.50 5.19
C MET A 140 10.11 11.74 6.68
N ARG A 141 8.85 12.00 7.03
CA ARG A 141 8.40 12.20 8.41
C ARG A 141 7.40 11.14 8.78
N LEU A 142 7.48 10.63 10.01
CA LEU A 142 6.45 9.75 10.54
C LEU A 142 5.12 10.50 10.66
N LEU A 143 4.11 10.05 9.93
CA LEU A 143 2.76 10.62 9.95
C LEU A 143 1.90 9.92 10.98
N ASN A 144 1.93 8.59 11.00
CA ASN A 144 1.17 7.76 11.94
C ASN A 144 1.82 6.39 12.10
N ALA A 145 1.58 5.75 13.23
CA ALA A 145 2.01 4.39 13.51
C ALA A 145 1.05 3.75 14.51
N THR A 146 0.98 2.42 14.47
CA THR A 146 0.36 1.63 15.52
C THR A 146 1.20 0.41 15.82
N SER A 147 1.21 -0.01 17.08
CA SER A 147 1.87 -1.23 17.52
C SER A 147 0.87 -2.06 18.30
N ARG A 148 0.61 -3.28 17.82
CA ARG A 148 -0.21 -4.27 18.49
C ARG A 148 0.60 -5.53 18.76
N ARG A 149 -0.05 -6.54 19.35
CA ARG A 149 0.57 -7.79 19.79
C ARG A 149 1.31 -8.54 18.69
N HIS A 150 0.95 -8.36 17.42
CA HIS A 150 1.52 -9.14 16.32
C HIS A 150 2.42 -8.33 15.39
N SER A 151 2.26 -7.00 15.38
CA SER A 151 3.00 -6.16 14.47
C SER A 151 2.99 -4.69 14.84
N THR A 152 3.96 -3.99 14.26
CA THR A 152 3.97 -2.53 14.19
C THR A 152 3.85 -2.13 12.74
N VAL A 153 3.09 -1.06 12.46
CA VAL A 153 3.07 -0.41 11.15
C VAL A 153 3.31 1.07 11.31
N ALA A 154 4.00 1.67 10.35
CA ALA A 154 4.32 3.09 10.32
C ALA A 154 4.10 3.62 8.91
N LEU A 155 3.46 4.80 8.81
CA LEU A 155 3.26 5.54 7.58
C LEU A 155 4.04 6.83 7.69
N LEU A 156 4.92 7.05 6.72
CA LEU A 156 5.77 8.20 6.56
C LEU A 156 5.29 8.99 5.33
N GLY A 157 5.62 10.27 5.28
CA GLY A 157 5.39 11.09 4.09
C GLY A 157 6.12 12.43 4.15
N ASN A 158 6.36 12.99 2.97
CA ASN A 158 6.96 14.32 2.78
C ASN A 158 5.98 15.33 2.13
N GLY A 159 4.74 14.91 1.86
CA GLY A 159 3.67 15.74 1.28
C GLY A 159 3.36 15.45 -0.18
N SER A 160 4.32 14.93 -0.94
CA SER A 160 4.12 14.43 -2.31
C SER A 160 4.21 12.92 -2.40
N GLU A 161 4.90 12.28 -1.46
CA GLU A 161 5.18 10.85 -1.45
C GLU A 161 4.82 10.26 -0.07
N LEU A 162 4.58 8.94 -0.05
CA LEU A 162 4.28 8.18 1.17
C LEU A 162 5.18 6.95 1.27
N VAL A 163 5.57 6.61 2.51
CA VAL A 163 6.29 5.38 2.85
C VAL A 163 5.60 4.59 3.99
N ALA A 164 4.97 3.43 3.76
CA ALA A 164 4.49 2.49 4.74
C ALA A 164 5.53 1.39 4.98
N CYS A 165 5.77 1.07 6.24
CA CYS A 165 6.62 -0.03 6.70
C CYS A 165 5.86 -0.87 7.72
N SER A 166 6.10 -2.18 7.69
CA SER A 166 5.57 -3.13 8.68
C SER A 166 6.69 -3.94 9.33
N TRP A 167 6.53 -4.22 10.62
CA TRP A 167 7.39 -5.09 11.42
C TRP A 167 6.58 -6.29 11.89
N GLY A 168 6.83 -7.45 11.30
CA GLY A 168 6.23 -8.71 11.73
C GLY A 168 6.94 -9.26 12.97
N SER A 169 6.60 -8.77 14.16
CA SER A 169 7.04 -9.42 15.40
C SER A 169 6.15 -9.05 16.58
N LYS A 170 6.12 -9.94 17.59
CA LYS A 170 5.24 -9.81 18.75
C LYS A 170 5.48 -8.59 19.64
N ASN A 171 6.58 -7.85 19.42
CA ASN A 171 6.93 -6.60 20.10
C ASN A 171 7.90 -5.82 19.21
N TYR A 172 7.64 -4.55 18.90
CA TYR A 172 8.65 -3.70 18.24
C TYR A 172 9.99 -3.82 18.99
N ARG A 173 11.01 -4.32 18.30
CA ARG A 173 12.40 -4.25 18.77
C ARG A 173 13.12 -3.34 17.79
N PRO A 174 13.79 -2.27 18.25
CA PRO A 174 14.59 -1.41 17.38
C PRO A 174 15.62 -2.16 16.51
N SER A 175 16.03 -3.36 16.95
CA SER A 175 16.99 -4.21 16.25
C SER A 175 16.40 -5.08 15.13
N MET A 176 15.07 -5.14 14.96
CA MET A 176 14.47 -5.92 13.88
C MET A 176 14.20 -5.02 12.66
N PRO A 177 14.76 -5.34 11.48
CA PRO A 177 14.44 -4.60 10.27
C PRO A 177 12.97 -4.83 9.92
N PRO A 178 12.25 -3.81 9.40
CA PRO A 178 10.90 -4.02 8.88
C PRO A 178 10.94 -5.02 7.72
N THR A 179 9.89 -5.83 7.63
CA THR A 179 9.80 -6.99 6.73
C THR A 179 9.22 -6.66 5.36
N GLY A 180 8.71 -5.45 5.14
CA GLY A 180 7.98 -5.14 3.92
C GLY A 180 8.16 -3.70 3.46
N GLY A 181 8.74 -3.56 2.27
CA GLY A 181 8.54 -2.43 1.37
C GLY A 181 7.24 -2.60 0.59
N PHE A 182 6.52 -1.48 0.51
CA PHE A 182 5.42 -1.05 -0.35
C PHE A 182 4.54 -2.03 -1.11
N ASP A 183 3.25 -1.72 -1.06
CA ASP A 183 2.30 -2.05 -2.12
C ASP A 183 2.34 -0.92 -3.16
N TYR A 184 2.78 -1.26 -4.37
CA TYR A 184 3.18 -0.34 -5.44
C TYR A 184 2.00 0.11 -6.32
N ALA A 185 0.76 -0.02 -5.86
CA ALA A 185 -0.39 0.22 -6.72
C ALA A 185 -0.67 1.72 -6.96
N ASN A 186 0.22 2.46 -7.64
CA ASN A 186 0.01 3.79 -8.23
C ASN A 186 -0.16 5.00 -7.28
N PHE A 187 0.01 4.84 -5.96
CA PHE A 187 -0.32 5.90 -4.99
C PHE A 187 0.83 6.84 -4.60
N THR A 188 2.08 6.47 -4.88
CA THR A 188 3.25 7.25 -4.44
C THR A 188 3.45 8.53 -5.24
N GLU A 189 3.12 8.54 -6.53
CA GLU A 189 3.37 9.69 -7.42
C GLU A 189 2.30 10.78 -7.32
N HIS A 190 1.16 10.46 -6.70
CA HIS A 190 0.02 11.35 -6.55
C HIS A 190 -0.51 11.42 -5.11
N ALA A 191 0.37 11.34 -4.11
CA ALA A 191 -0.04 11.31 -2.70
C ALA A 191 -0.75 12.60 -2.23
N GLN A 192 -0.74 13.67 -3.01
CA GLN A 192 -1.50 14.89 -2.78
C GLN A 192 -3.01 14.74 -3.10
N TRP A 193 -3.41 13.71 -3.84
CA TRP A 193 -4.80 13.51 -4.29
C TRP A 193 -5.42 12.22 -3.72
N MET A 194 -6.70 12.27 -3.37
CA MET A 194 -7.45 11.14 -2.80
C MET A 194 -8.72 10.84 -3.61
N PRO A 195 -9.15 9.56 -3.67
CA PRO A 195 -10.39 9.13 -4.33
C PRO A 195 -11.66 9.48 -3.52
N GLY A 196 -11.60 10.47 -2.62
CA GLY A 196 -12.67 10.83 -1.71
C GLY A 196 -12.17 11.12 -0.30
N VAL A 197 -13.09 11.16 0.66
CA VAL A 197 -12.82 11.52 2.08
C VAL A 197 -11.74 10.63 2.71
N VAL A 198 -11.68 9.35 2.34
CA VAL A 198 -10.72 8.38 2.87
C VAL A 198 -10.09 7.58 1.72
N ALA A 199 -8.78 7.40 1.80
CA ALA A 199 -7.99 6.59 0.88
C ALA A 199 -7.36 5.42 1.64
N ARG A 200 -7.20 4.28 0.96
CA ARG A 200 -6.44 3.14 1.47
C ARG A 200 -5.11 3.09 0.73
N ASP A 201 -4.03 3.39 1.44
CA ASP A 201 -2.68 3.47 0.84
C ASP A 201 -1.85 2.21 1.09
N HIS A 202 -2.14 1.49 2.18
CA HIS A 202 -1.52 0.20 2.48
C HIS A 202 -2.55 -0.77 3.06
N ALA A 203 -2.54 -2.00 2.56
CA ALA A 203 -3.28 -3.11 3.14
C ALA A 203 -2.41 -4.35 3.11
N SER A 204 -2.25 -5.02 4.24
CA SER A 204 -1.65 -6.34 4.27
C SER A 204 -2.42 -7.24 5.22
N SER A 205 -2.54 -8.50 4.82
CA SER A 205 -3.13 -9.55 5.62
C SER A 205 -2.03 -10.57 5.89
N LEU A 206 -1.76 -10.84 7.16
CA LEU A 206 -0.68 -11.74 7.55
C LEU A 206 -1.27 -12.92 8.31
N ASP A 207 -0.95 -14.12 7.84
CA ASP A 207 -1.26 -15.36 8.53
C ASP A 207 -0.05 -15.79 9.37
N SER A 208 -0.21 -15.83 10.69
CA SER A 208 0.80 -16.35 11.61
C SER A 208 0.51 -17.80 12.05
N GLY A 209 -0.29 -18.52 11.26
CA GLY A 209 -0.66 -19.92 11.42
C GLY A 209 -1.86 -20.14 12.35
N LYS A 210 -1.91 -19.44 13.49
CA LYS A 210 -3.03 -19.53 14.46
C LYS A 210 -3.80 -18.22 14.65
N GLU A 211 -3.17 -17.11 14.29
CA GLU A 211 -3.70 -15.77 14.50
C GLU A 211 -3.54 -15.01 13.19
N GLN A 212 -4.62 -14.39 12.75
CA GLN A 212 -4.64 -13.56 11.56
C GLN A 212 -4.89 -12.14 11.96
N TYR A 213 -4.20 -11.24 11.27
CA TYR A 213 -4.37 -9.83 11.50
C TYR A 213 -4.26 -9.06 10.19
N LEU A 214 -5.03 -7.99 10.16
CA LEU A 214 -5.14 -7.04 9.07
C LEU A 214 -4.37 -5.79 9.47
N GLN A 215 -3.43 -5.38 8.63
CA GLN A 215 -2.77 -4.09 8.72
C GLN A 215 -3.37 -3.17 7.65
N LEU A 216 -3.81 -1.99 8.05
CA LEU A 216 -4.30 -0.97 7.14
C LEU A 216 -3.72 0.38 7.49
N MET A 217 -3.32 1.12 6.47
CA MET A 217 -2.95 2.51 6.60
C MET A 217 -3.54 3.31 5.46
N GLY A 218 -3.81 4.57 5.73
CA GLY A 218 -4.17 5.46 4.65
C GLY A 218 -4.35 6.91 5.07
N ARG A 219 -4.71 7.71 4.08
CA ARG A 219 -5.02 9.13 4.21
C ARG A 219 -6.51 9.37 4.40
N VAL A 220 -6.80 10.53 4.97
CA VAL A 220 -8.15 11.02 5.17
C VAL A 220 -8.17 12.55 5.08
N ASN A 221 -9.24 13.15 4.60
CA ASN A 221 -9.37 14.61 4.57
C ASN A 221 -9.76 15.17 5.95
N SER A 222 -9.99 16.49 6.04
CA SER A 222 -10.32 17.17 7.29
C SER A 222 -11.73 16.91 7.82
N GLU A 223 -12.61 16.24 7.07
CA GLU A 223 -13.99 15.98 7.50
C GLU A 223 -14.07 14.84 8.53
N ALA A 224 -13.11 13.92 8.51
CA ALA A 224 -13.10 12.79 9.42
C ALA A 224 -12.19 13.02 10.63
N THR A 225 -12.65 12.59 11.80
CA THR A 225 -11.87 12.55 13.04
C THR A 225 -11.53 11.13 13.48
N LYS A 226 -12.30 10.13 13.01
CA LYS A 226 -12.12 8.72 13.31
C LYS A 226 -12.27 7.87 12.06
N ILE A 227 -11.61 6.71 12.07
CA ILE A 227 -11.78 5.66 11.06
C ILE A 227 -12.25 4.39 11.76
N GLN A 228 -13.36 3.82 11.28
CA GLN A 228 -13.81 2.48 11.64
C GLN A 228 -13.41 1.50 10.55
N VAL A 229 -12.72 0.43 10.94
CA VAL A 229 -12.38 -0.70 10.07
C VAL A 229 -13.18 -1.90 10.53
N VAL A 230 -13.78 -2.61 9.58
CA VAL A 230 -14.52 -3.85 9.81
C VAL A 230 -13.96 -4.94 8.88
N ALA A 231 -13.51 -6.04 9.44
CA ALA A 231 -13.12 -7.26 8.72
C ALA A 231 -14.26 -8.27 8.75
N ASN A 232 -14.47 -8.97 7.62
CA ASN A 232 -15.57 -9.90 7.37
C ASN A 232 -16.95 -9.30 7.73
N PRO A 233 -17.27 -8.09 7.21
CA PRO A 233 -18.55 -7.47 7.50
C PRO A 233 -19.70 -8.37 7.04
N ASP A 234 -20.81 -8.30 7.76
CA ASP A 234 -22.04 -9.04 7.42
C ASP A 234 -21.88 -10.59 7.53
N THR A 235 -20.92 -11.05 8.34
CA THR A 235 -20.71 -12.47 8.71
C THR A 235 -20.77 -12.67 10.23
N ASP A 236 -20.82 -13.92 10.70
CA ASP A 236 -20.74 -14.29 12.12
C ASP A 236 -19.32 -14.10 12.72
N LYS A 237 -18.32 -13.80 11.88
CA LYS A 237 -16.92 -13.58 12.24
C LYS A 237 -16.48 -12.12 12.05
N GLU A 238 -17.42 -11.20 12.13
CA GLU A 238 -17.13 -9.77 12.01
C GLU A 238 -16.20 -9.32 13.14
N ALA A 239 -15.09 -8.67 12.78
CA ALA A 239 -14.20 -8.00 13.70
C ALA A 239 -14.13 -6.52 13.35
N SER A 240 -14.18 -5.62 14.33
CA SER A 240 -14.11 -4.18 14.07
C SER A 240 -13.25 -3.42 15.06
N VAL A 241 -12.67 -2.31 14.60
CA VAL A 241 -11.91 -1.38 15.43
C VAL A 241 -12.15 0.05 14.93
N THR A 242 -12.26 0.98 15.87
CA THR A 242 -12.30 2.42 15.58
C THR A 242 -11.02 3.06 16.10
N VAL A 243 -10.35 3.85 15.26
CA VAL A 243 -9.12 4.58 15.61
C VAL A 243 -9.28 6.07 15.34
N ASP A 244 -8.58 6.89 16.11
CA ASP A 244 -8.51 8.32 15.87
C ASP A 244 -7.61 8.62 14.65
N VAL A 245 -7.96 9.68 13.94
CA VAL A 245 -7.15 10.22 12.83
C VAL A 245 -5.99 11.02 13.41
N VAL A 246 -4.78 10.75 12.92
CA VAL A 246 -3.55 11.46 13.33
C VAL A 246 -2.87 12.00 12.08
N ASN A 247 -2.54 13.30 12.05
CA ASN A 247 -1.87 13.96 10.92
C ASN A 247 -2.54 13.72 9.55
N ARG A 248 -3.88 13.72 9.52
CA ARG A 248 -4.71 13.39 8.34
C ARG A 248 -4.45 11.98 7.78
N THR A 249 -4.11 11.03 8.64
CA THR A 249 -3.88 9.63 8.30
C THR A 249 -4.44 8.70 9.38
N TYR A 250 -4.62 7.42 9.05
CA TYR A 250 -4.98 6.38 9.99
C TYR A 250 -4.03 5.18 9.87
N ALA A 251 -3.88 4.46 10.98
CA ALA A 251 -3.06 3.27 11.10
C ALA A 251 -3.81 2.24 11.96
N VAL A 252 -4.07 1.07 11.41
CA VAL A 252 -4.87 0.02 12.03
C VAL A 252 -4.14 -1.31 11.98
N THR A 253 -4.18 -2.02 13.10
CA THR A 253 -3.92 -3.46 13.16
C THR A 253 -5.13 -4.08 13.84
N LEU A 254 -5.80 -5.00 13.15
CA LEU A 254 -7.04 -5.64 13.58
C LEU A 254 -6.86 -7.15 13.53
N ASP A 255 -6.94 -7.80 14.68
CA ASP A 255 -7.00 -9.26 14.75
C ASP A 255 -8.39 -9.72 14.27
N TYR A 256 -8.45 -10.75 13.43
CA TYR A 256 -9.70 -11.27 12.88
C TYR A 256 -9.62 -12.79 12.68
N GLU A 257 -10.77 -13.45 12.58
CA GLU A 257 -10.84 -14.87 12.23
C GLU A 257 -11.07 -15.05 10.74
N THR A 258 -10.35 -15.96 10.06
CA THR A 258 -10.63 -16.23 8.64
C THR A 258 -12.06 -16.72 8.44
N TYR A 259 -12.70 -16.12 7.47
CA TYR A 259 -13.75 -16.77 6.71
C TYR A 259 -13.07 -17.48 5.52
N ASN A 260 -13.42 -18.74 5.26
CA ASN A 260 -13.16 -19.49 4.01
C ASN A 260 -11.76 -19.42 3.32
N GLU A 261 -10.65 -19.32 4.06
CA GLU A 261 -9.25 -19.23 3.53
C GLU A 261 -8.96 -18.03 2.60
N ALA A 262 -9.92 -17.17 2.31
CA ALA A 262 -9.73 -15.97 1.52
C ALA A 262 -9.23 -14.79 2.38
N ALA A 263 -8.62 -13.79 1.74
CA ALA A 263 -8.35 -12.51 2.39
C ALA A 263 -9.67 -11.90 2.90
N PRO A 264 -9.69 -11.26 4.07
CA PRO A 264 -10.92 -10.78 4.67
C PRO A 264 -11.54 -9.70 3.76
N HIS A 265 -12.86 -9.71 3.67
CA HIS A 265 -13.57 -8.55 3.15
C HIS A 265 -13.40 -7.39 4.15
N VAL A 266 -12.95 -6.24 3.68
CA VAL A 266 -12.66 -5.08 4.55
C VAL A 266 -13.59 -3.93 4.18
N ARG A 267 -14.28 -3.38 5.19
CA ARG A 267 -15.05 -2.13 5.10
C ARG A 267 -14.36 -1.06 5.92
N ILE A 268 -14.17 0.13 5.35
CA ILE A 268 -13.54 1.28 6.01
C ILE A 268 -14.57 2.42 6.03
N ARG A 269 -14.81 3.04 7.18
CA ARG A 269 -15.70 4.18 7.33
C ARG A 269 -14.97 5.35 7.96
N ALA A 270 -15.03 6.49 7.32
CA ALA A 270 -14.60 7.78 7.84
C ALA A 270 -15.75 8.42 8.62
N ILE A 271 -15.47 8.82 9.87
CA ILE A 271 -16.47 9.29 10.83
C ILE A 271 -16.08 10.71 11.29
N ASP A 272 -17.00 11.65 11.24
CA ASP A 272 -16.80 13.03 11.68
C ASP A 272 -16.81 13.17 13.22
N ALA A 273 -16.64 14.41 13.71
CA ALA A 273 -16.64 14.69 15.15
C ALA A 273 -17.99 14.41 15.84
N ASN A 274 -19.09 14.34 15.08
CA ASN A 274 -20.44 14.09 15.57
C ASN A 274 -20.82 12.60 15.53
N GLY A 275 -19.90 11.73 15.10
CA GLY A 275 -20.17 10.30 14.94
C GLY A 275 -20.88 9.94 13.63
N LYS A 276 -21.02 10.87 12.67
CA LYS A 276 -21.64 10.60 11.37
C LYS A 276 -20.62 10.03 10.40
N VAL A 277 -21.01 9.02 9.62
CA VAL A 277 -20.20 8.52 8.51
C VAL A 277 -20.19 9.56 7.39
N VAL A 278 -19.00 10.06 7.07
CA VAL A 278 -18.74 11.07 6.02
C VAL A 278 -18.07 10.50 4.78
N GLY A 279 -17.55 9.27 4.87
CA GLY A 279 -16.98 8.58 3.71
C GLY A 279 -16.83 7.09 3.93
N GLU A 280 -16.94 6.32 2.85
CA GLU A 280 -16.66 4.89 2.80
C GLU A 280 -16.01 4.65 1.43
N PRO A 281 -14.72 4.25 1.35
CA PRO A 281 -14.09 4.00 0.06
C PRO A 281 -14.84 2.82 -0.58
N GLY A 282 -15.28 3.03 -1.83
CA GLY A 282 -16.27 2.24 -2.56
C GLY A 282 -16.61 0.85 -1.97
N ARG A 283 -17.81 0.73 -1.40
CA ARG A 283 -18.43 -0.55 -1.02
C ARG A 283 -18.88 -1.37 -2.24
N ASP A 284 -19.03 -0.68 -3.38
CA ASP A 284 -19.59 -1.21 -4.61
C ASP A 284 -18.52 -1.27 -5.70
N SER A 285 -18.63 -2.30 -6.53
CA SER A 285 -17.85 -2.67 -7.70
C SER A 285 -17.79 -1.62 -8.83
N ASP A 286 -17.79 -0.33 -8.51
CA ASP A 286 -17.68 0.73 -9.48
C ASP A 286 -16.20 1.13 -9.58
N PRO A 287 -15.50 0.69 -10.64
CA PRO A 287 -14.11 0.99 -10.84
C PRO A 287 -14.01 2.46 -11.25
N ARG A 288 -14.12 3.35 -10.26
CA ARG A 288 -13.96 4.78 -10.50
C ARG A 288 -12.48 5.04 -10.56
N CYS A 289 -11.98 5.29 -11.77
CA CYS A 289 -10.77 6.07 -11.87
C CYS A 289 -11.03 7.44 -11.26
N TYR A 290 -10.02 8.03 -10.64
CA TYR A 290 -10.07 9.42 -10.17
C TYR A 290 -9.00 10.22 -10.87
N VAL A 291 -9.33 11.45 -11.23
CA VAL A 291 -8.42 12.37 -11.91
C VAL A 291 -8.16 13.62 -11.08
N ASP A 292 -6.94 14.12 -11.14
CA ASP A 292 -6.61 15.44 -10.62
C ASP A 292 -7.26 16.55 -11.49
N PRO A 293 -7.15 17.84 -11.09
CA PRO A 293 -7.68 18.95 -11.89
C PRO A 293 -7.07 19.09 -13.30
N ASN A 294 -5.92 18.47 -13.56
CA ASN A 294 -5.28 18.45 -14.88
C ASN A 294 -5.77 17.29 -15.76
N GLY A 295 -6.67 16.44 -15.25
CA GLY A 295 -7.15 15.24 -15.93
C GLY A 295 -6.20 14.04 -15.82
N THR A 296 -5.16 14.12 -15.00
CA THR A 296 -4.23 13.00 -14.77
C THR A 296 -4.88 11.97 -13.86
N VAL A 297 -4.87 10.69 -14.26
CA VAL A 297 -5.44 9.60 -13.45
C VAL A 297 -4.55 9.36 -12.22
N VAL A 298 -5.09 9.62 -11.03
CA VAL A 298 -4.41 9.43 -9.74
C VAL A 298 -4.88 8.20 -8.98
N TYR A 299 -5.98 7.57 -9.44
CA TYR A 299 -6.55 6.35 -8.86
C TYR A 299 -7.25 5.55 -9.96
N GLY A 300 -7.23 4.22 -9.88
CA GLY A 300 -7.96 3.32 -10.79
C GLY A 300 -7.15 2.96 -12.03
N TYR A 301 -6.49 1.79 -12.01
CA TYR A 301 -5.62 1.33 -13.08
C TYR A 301 -6.40 0.81 -14.29
N GLY A 302 -5.97 1.19 -15.50
CA GLY A 302 -6.45 0.61 -16.76
C GLY A 302 -7.88 0.97 -17.15
N LEU A 303 -8.51 1.90 -16.43
CA LEU A 303 -9.90 2.29 -16.65
C LEU A 303 -9.99 3.47 -17.60
N LYS A 304 -10.91 3.38 -18.56
CA LYS A 304 -11.21 4.48 -19.47
C LYS A 304 -12.36 5.33 -18.88
N PRO A 305 -12.38 6.65 -19.14
CA PRO A 305 -13.36 7.61 -18.60
C PRO A 305 -14.83 7.16 -18.75
N PRO A 306 -15.75 7.72 -17.93
CA PRO A 306 -15.58 8.91 -17.09
C PRO A 306 -14.96 8.63 -15.71
N CYS A 307 -13.88 9.35 -15.38
CA CYS A 307 -13.27 9.33 -14.04
C CYS A 307 -13.90 10.39 -13.14
N ALA A 308 -14.00 10.10 -11.84
CA ALA A 308 -14.44 11.07 -10.85
C ALA A 308 -13.31 12.08 -10.51
N PRO A 309 -13.62 13.31 -10.08
CA PRO A 309 -12.59 14.21 -9.59
C PRO A 309 -12.01 13.68 -8.27
N ALA A 310 -10.68 13.67 -8.17
CA ALA A 310 -9.98 13.44 -6.91
C ALA A 310 -10.04 14.71 -6.04
N ILE A 311 -9.94 14.54 -4.73
CA ILE A 311 -9.90 15.64 -3.77
C ILE A 311 -8.48 15.83 -3.22
N PRO A 312 -8.07 17.06 -2.87
CA PRO A 312 -6.77 17.28 -2.25
C PRO A 312 -6.73 16.65 -0.85
N TRP A 313 -5.59 16.06 -0.49
CA TRP A 313 -5.38 15.50 0.84
C TRP A 313 -5.12 16.58 1.91
N ARG A 314 -4.28 17.57 1.57
CA ARG A 314 -3.78 18.57 2.51
C ARG A 314 -4.18 19.98 2.13
#